data_AF-A0AAN8EZE6-F1
#
_entry.id   AF-A0AAN8EZE6-F1
#
_cell.length_a   1.000
_cell.length_b   1.000
_cell.length_c   1.000
_cell.angle_alpha   90.00
_cell.angle_beta   90.00
_cell.angle_gamma   90.00
#
_symmetry.space_group_name_H-M   'P 1'
#
loop_
_entity.id
_entity.type
_entity.pdbx_description
1 polymer ?
#
loop_
_entity_poly.entity_id
_entity_poly.type
_entity_poly.pdbx_seq_one_letter_code
_entity_poly.pdbx_strand_id
1 'polypeptide(L)'
;MSGLEKALFNLKFTSKQLNRQAAKADKDARTEQAKLKKALTQTPPQPQIARLYATNSVRNQQQRIQLLTLAARIDAVAARVQTAITMRTVTGSMAQTVRGMDVALKSMDLEKIGTVMEKFEQQFEDLDVVSGYYESVGSGVESQQVGVQGHSEVDALMGRVADEAGVELTQDLEGSKAPVENLPSNEQEREAGLGDRLRALRAA
;
A
#
# COMPACT_ATOMS: atom_id res chain seq x y z
N MET A 1 -23.45 17.13 14.15
CA MET A 1 -21.99 17.35 14.10
C MET A 1 -21.47 17.35 15.52
N SER A 2 -20.87 16.25 15.96
CA SER A 2 -20.19 16.20 17.26
C SER A 2 -19.09 17.26 17.31
N GLY A 3 -18.72 17.76 18.50
CA GLY A 3 -17.62 18.72 18.64
C GLY A 3 -16.31 18.23 18.02
N LEU A 4 -16.11 16.90 18.02
CA LEU A 4 -14.97 16.21 17.43
C LEU A 4 -14.98 16.25 15.89
N GLU A 5 -16.14 16.11 15.26
CA GLU A 5 -16.29 16.21 13.80
C GLU A 5 -16.05 17.65 13.31
N LYS A 6 -16.52 18.64 14.07
CA LYS A 6 -16.25 20.07 13.78
C LYS A 6 -14.76 20.39 13.93
N ALA A 7 -14.11 19.85 14.96
CA ALA A 7 -12.66 19.99 15.14
C ALA A 7 -11.88 19.33 13.99
N LEU A 8 -12.27 18.12 13.57
CA LEU A 8 -11.67 17.43 12.42
C LEU A 8 -11.80 18.25 11.13
N PHE A 9 -12.98 18.81 10.86
CA PHE A 9 -13.20 19.67 9.70
C PHE A 9 -12.27 20.90 9.74
N ASN A 10 -12.20 21.57 10.88
CA ASN A 10 -11.32 22.73 11.06
C ASN A 10 -9.85 22.35 10.86
N LEU A 11 -9.38 21.22 11.40
CA LEU A 11 -8.00 20.76 11.21
C LEU A 11 -7.68 20.47 9.74
N LYS A 12 -8.55 19.76 9.03
CA LYS A 12 -8.38 19.49 7.58
C LYS A 12 -8.39 20.79 6.77
N PHE A 13 -9.28 21.72 7.13
CA PHE A 13 -9.36 23.03 6.48
C PHE A 13 -8.10 23.86 6.71
N THR A 14 -7.61 23.95 7.95
CA THR A 14 -6.38 24.65 8.30
C THR A 14 -5.16 24.03 7.62
N SER A 15 -5.05 22.69 7.58
CA SER A 15 -3.99 22.00 6.83
C SER A 15 -3.99 22.42 5.35
N LYS A 16 -5.15 22.41 4.70
CA LYS A 16 -5.30 22.83 3.29
C LYS A 16 -4.97 24.32 3.10
N GLN A 17 -5.35 25.17 4.04
CA GLN A 17 -5.05 26.61 4.02
C GLN A 17 -3.54 26.85 4.14
N LEU A 18 -2.84 26.16 5.03
CA LEU A 18 -1.39 26.24 5.19
C LEU A 18 -0.65 25.74 3.95
N ASN A 19 -1.10 24.64 3.35
CA ASN A 19 -0.54 24.16 2.08
C ASN A 19 -0.69 25.18 0.95
N ARG A 20 -1.82 25.88 0.87
CA ARG A 20 -2.02 26.97 -0.10
C ARG A 20 -1.11 28.17 0.18
N GLN A 21 -0.92 28.53 1.44
CA GLN A 21 0.03 29.58 1.84
C GLN A 21 1.47 29.19 1.53
N ALA A 22 1.86 27.93 1.75
CA ALA A 22 3.18 27.41 1.40
C ALA A 22 3.42 27.46 -0.13
N ALA A 23 2.41 27.09 -0.93
CA ALA A 23 2.48 27.22 -2.38
C ALA A 23 2.62 28.68 -2.85
N LYS A 24 1.97 29.62 -2.15
CA LYS A 24 2.14 31.06 -2.39
C LYS A 24 3.58 31.51 -2.06
N ALA A 25 4.10 31.13 -0.90
CA ALA A 25 5.48 31.43 -0.51
C ALA A 25 6.51 30.85 -1.50
N ASP A 26 6.24 29.67 -2.10
CA ASP A 26 7.08 29.10 -3.15
C ASP A 26 7.07 29.96 -4.43
N LYS A 27 5.89 30.45 -4.85
CA LYS A 27 5.78 31.37 -5.99
C LYS A 27 6.52 32.67 -5.72
N ASP A 28 6.37 33.24 -4.53
CA ASP A 28 7.06 34.46 -4.12
C ASP A 28 8.58 34.24 -4.04
N ALA A 29 9.06 33.07 -3.62
CA ALA A 29 10.48 32.74 -3.68
C ALA A 29 11.00 32.70 -5.13
N ARG A 30 10.27 32.07 -6.05
CA ARG A 30 10.64 31.98 -7.47
C ARG A 30 10.67 33.35 -8.17
N THR A 31 9.73 34.24 -7.83
CA THR A 31 9.73 35.60 -8.39
C THR A 31 10.93 36.41 -7.90
N GLU A 32 11.31 36.29 -6.62
CA GLU A 32 12.52 36.92 -6.08
C GLU A 32 13.80 36.32 -6.68
N GLN A 33 13.85 35.01 -6.96
CA GLN A 33 14.95 34.40 -7.71
C GLN A 33 15.06 34.93 -9.14
N ALA A 34 13.93 35.15 -9.82
CA ALA A 34 13.93 35.74 -11.15
C ALA A 34 14.43 37.20 -11.12
N LYS A 35 14.06 37.98 -10.11
CA LYS A 35 14.57 39.34 -9.89
C LYS A 35 16.07 39.34 -9.57
N LEU A 36 16.53 38.39 -8.75
CA LEU A 36 17.96 38.18 -8.47
C LEU A 36 18.74 37.93 -9.75
N LYS A 37 18.26 37.02 -10.62
CA LYS A 37 18.90 36.75 -11.92
C LYS A 37 19.01 38.02 -12.76
N LYS A 38 17.93 38.80 -12.86
CA LYS A 38 17.94 40.09 -13.58
C LYS A 38 18.95 41.08 -12.99
N ALA A 39 18.97 41.24 -11.66
CA ALA A 39 19.88 42.15 -10.96
C ALA A 39 21.36 41.76 -11.10
N LEU A 40 21.66 40.47 -11.30
CA LEU A 40 23.02 39.98 -11.55
C LEU A 40 23.47 40.20 -13.01
N THR A 41 22.54 40.14 -13.97
CA THR A 41 22.83 40.34 -15.40
C THR A 41 22.85 41.81 -15.83
N GLN A 42 22.32 42.71 -14.99
CA GLN A 42 22.24 44.14 -15.32
C GLN A 42 23.61 44.80 -15.15
N THR A 43 24.03 45.59 -16.12
CA THR A 43 25.27 46.38 -16.08
C THR A 43 24.91 47.87 -15.92
N PRO A 44 25.42 48.61 -14.92
CA PRO A 44 26.37 48.18 -13.89
C PRO A 44 25.73 47.25 -12.84
N PRO A 45 26.49 46.29 -12.29
CA PRO A 45 26.01 45.35 -11.29
C PRO A 45 25.76 46.08 -9.96
N GLN A 46 24.57 45.91 -9.40
CA GLN A 46 24.19 46.45 -8.08
C GLN A 46 24.20 45.34 -7.02
N PRO A 47 25.37 45.03 -6.41
CA PRO A 47 25.54 43.87 -5.54
C PRO A 47 24.67 43.92 -4.27
N GLN A 48 24.37 45.12 -3.78
CA GLN A 48 23.50 45.30 -2.60
C GLN A 48 22.05 44.87 -2.90
N ILE A 49 21.52 45.22 -4.08
CA ILE A 49 20.17 44.84 -4.51
C ILE A 49 20.07 43.33 -4.76
N ALA A 50 21.10 42.73 -5.37
CA ALA A 50 21.17 41.29 -5.53
C ALA A 50 21.17 40.56 -4.17
N ARG A 51 21.96 41.02 -3.19
CA ARG A 51 21.94 40.45 -1.82
C ARG A 51 20.56 40.54 -1.19
N LEU A 52 19.84 41.66 -1.35
CA LEU A 52 18.49 41.83 -0.82
C LEU A 52 17.51 40.80 -1.42
N TYR A 53 17.50 40.63 -2.74
CA TYR A 53 16.64 39.63 -3.40
C TYR A 53 17.00 38.19 -3.02
N ALA A 54 18.29 37.89 -2.85
CA ALA A 54 18.75 36.59 -2.37
C ALA A 54 18.23 36.31 -0.94
N THR A 55 18.39 37.25 -0.01
CA THR A 55 17.89 37.12 1.38
C THR A 55 16.37 36.95 1.40
N ASN A 56 15.63 37.71 0.59
CA ASN A 56 14.17 37.57 0.48
C ASN A 56 13.76 36.19 -0.05
N SER A 57 14.45 35.68 -1.08
CA SER A 57 14.20 34.33 -1.59
C SER A 57 14.42 33.26 -0.53
N VAL A 58 15.54 33.32 0.20
CA VAL A 58 15.87 32.34 1.25
C VAL A 58 14.85 32.40 2.38
N ARG A 59 14.45 33.62 2.80
CA ARG A 59 13.40 33.81 3.81
C ARG A 59 12.08 33.16 3.39
N ASN A 60 11.64 33.37 2.15
CA ASN A 60 10.40 32.80 1.64
C ASN A 60 10.48 31.26 1.51
N GLN A 61 11.63 30.71 1.11
CA GLN A 61 11.86 29.26 1.12
C GLN A 61 11.80 28.67 2.54
N GLN A 62 12.44 29.32 3.51
CA GLN A 62 12.39 28.85 4.90
C GLN A 62 10.96 28.90 5.46
N GLN A 63 10.22 29.97 5.15
CA GLN A 63 8.81 30.10 5.52
C GLN A 63 7.95 29.00 4.88
N ARG A 64 8.18 28.66 3.61
CA ARG A 64 7.52 27.53 2.94
C ARG A 64 7.75 26.22 3.70
N ILE A 65 9.00 25.91 4.08
CA ILE A 65 9.34 24.68 4.79
C ILE A 65 8.62 24.63 6.15
N GLN A 66 8.60 25.75 6.88
CA GLN A 66 7.89 25.83 8.17
C GLN A 66 6.38 25.62 8.01
N LEU A 67 5.76 26.25 7.01
CA LEU A 67 4.32 26.09 6.73
C LEU A 67 3.97 24.66 6.32
N LEU A 68 4.78 24.02 5.47
CA LEU A 68 4.59 22.61 5.09
C LEU A 68 4.75 21.67 6.29
N THR A 69 5.74 21.92 7.14
CA THR A 69 5.97 21.13 8.35
C THR A 69 4.77 21.24 9.30
N LEU A 70 4.23 22.44 9.49
CA LEU A 70 3.03 22.65 10.29
C LEU A 70 1.80 21.97 9.67
N ALA A 71 1.61 22.10 8.34
CA ALA A 71 0.51 21.46 7.63
C ALA A 71 0.56 19.93 7.77
N ALA A 72 1.73 19.32 7.57
CA ALA A 72 1.93 17.88 7.72
C ALA A 72 1.64 17.39 9.15
N ARG A 73 2.06 18.16 10.17
CA ARG A 73 1.74 17.86 11.57
C ARG A 73 0.24 17.92 11.84
N ILE A 74 -0.46 18.93 11.32
CA ILE A 74 -1.91 19.07 11.48
C ILE A 74 -2.64 17.94 10.76
N ASP A 75 -2.19 17.56 9.57
CA ASP A 75 -2.80 16.47 8.79
C ASP A 75 -2.65 15.12 9.50
N ALA A 76 -1.48 14.85 10.09
CA ALA A 76 -1.27 13.67 10.92
C ALA A 76 -2.20 13.63 12.14
N VAL A 77 -2.42 14.77 12.80
CA VAL A 77 -3.39 14.87 13.91
C VAL A 77 -4.82 14.67 13.40
N ALA A 78 -5.18 15.26 12.26
CA ALA A 78 -6.50 15.08 11.66
C ALA A 78 -6.78 13.60 11.30
N ALA A 79 -5.77 12.87 10.80
CA ALA A 79 -5.90 11.44 10.52
C ALA A 79 -6.18 10.63 11.79
N ARG A 80 -5.45 10.90 12.89
CA ARG A 80 -5.71 10.25 14.20
C ARG A 80 -7.10 10.58 14.73
N VAL A 81 -7.53 11.84 14.61
CA VAL A 81 -8.87 12.27 15.02
C VAL A 81 -9.95 11.57 14.20
N GLN A 82 -9.75 11.43 12.89
CA GLN A 82 -10.66 10.69 12.02
C GLN A 82 -10.79 9.23 12.47
N THR A 83 -9.68 8.55 12.74
CA THR A 83 -9.69 7.17 13.26
C THR A 83 -10.44 7.08 14.58
N ALA A 84 -10.23 8.03 15.50
CA ALA A 84 -10.94 8.08 16.77
C ALA A 84 -12.46 8.28 16.61
N ILE A 85 -12.89 9.11 15.65
CA ILE A 85 -14.32 9.28 15.32
C ILE A 85 -14.90 7.98 14.77
N THR A 86 -14.22 7.34 13.81
CA THR A 86 -14.67 6.07 13.24
C THR A 86 -14.77 4.99 14.32
N MET A 87 -13.75 4.85 15.17
CA MET A 87 -13.77 3.91 16.30
C MET A 87 -14.95 4.19 17.23
N ARG A 88 -15.20 5.46 17.58
CA ARG A 88 -16.36 5.82 18.41
C ARG A 88 -17.69 5.41 17.77
N THR A 89 -17.85 5.61 16.48
CA THR A 89 -19.06 5.18 15.75
C THR A 89 -19.21 3.67 15.80
N VAL A 90 -18.13 2.92 15.54
CA VAL A 90 -18.12 1.45 15.62
C VAL A 90 -18.46 0.97 17.03
N THR A 91 -17.87 1.56 18.07
CA THR A 91 -18.18 1.23 19.47
C THR A 91 -19.65 1.52 19.79
N GLY A 92 -20.21 2.62 19.28
CA GLY A 92 -21.63 2.93 19.43
C GLY A 92 -22.53 1.87 18.80
N SER A 93 -22.23 1.45 17.56
CA SER A 93 -22.95 0.39 16.86
C SER A 93 -22.82 -0.96 17.58
N MET A 94 -21.62 -1.34 18.02
CA MET A 94 -21.41 -2.55 18.82
C MET A 94 -22.20 -2.52 20.12
N ALA A 95 -22.20 -1.40 20.85
CA ALA A 95 -22.99 -1.27 22.07
C ALA A 95 -24.50 -1.43 21.81
N GLN A 96 -25.00 -0.93 20.69
CA GLN A 96 -26.39 -1.12 20.29
C GLN A 96 -26.69 -2.58 19.92
N THR A 97 -25.81 -3.24 19.17
CA THR A 97 -25.95 -4.66 18.82
C THR A 97 -25.90 -5.55 20.06
N VAL A 98 -24.98 -5.30 21.00
CA VAL A 98 -24.88 -6.05 22.26
C VAL A 98 -26.14 -5.90 23.10
N ARG A 99 -26.74 -4.69 23.16
CA ARG A 99 -28.04 -4.50 23.81
C ARG A 99 -29.17 -5.26 23.11
N GLY A 100 -29.20 -5.23 21.77
CA GLY A 100 -30.18 -6.00 21.00
C GLY A 100 -30.04 -7.50 21.23
N MET A 101 -28.81 -7.99 21.31
CA MET A 101 -28.49 -9.38 21.61
C MET A 101 -28.86 -9.77 23.05
N ASP A 102 -28.61 -8.92 24.06
CA ASP A 102 -29.04 -9.18 25.45
C ASP A 102 -30.56 -9.33 25.57
N VAL A 103 -31.32 -8.51 24.83
CA VAL A 103 -32.80 -8.63 24.75
C VAL A 103 -33.20 -9.92 24.03
N ALA A 104 -32.57 -10.24 22.89
CA ALA A 104 -32.85 -11.45 22.14
C ALA A 104 -32.54 -12.72 22.96
N LEU A 105 -31.42 -12.74 23.69
CA LEU A 105 -31.01 -13.83 24.58
C LEU A 105 -31.97 -14.01 25.76
N LYS A 106 -32.54 -12.91 26.31
CA LYS A 106 -33.60 -13.00 27.34
C LYS A 106 -34.92 -13.56 26.79
N SER A 107 -35.22 -13.34 25.51
CA SER A 107 -36.40 -13.90 24.85
C SER A 107 -36.16 -15.29 24.25
N MET A 108 -34.91 -15.78 24.23
CA MET A 108 -34.56 -17.11 23.77
C MET A 108 -34.99 -18.14 24.82
N ASP A 109 -36.16 -18.72 24.58
CA ASP A 109 -36.70 -19.80 25.40
C ASP A 109 -35.92 -21.10 25.14
N LEU A 110 -35.15 -21.55 26.13
CA LEU A 110 -34.28 -22.72 26.03
C LEU A 110 -35.05 -23.98 25.61
N GLU A 111 -36.33 -24.11 25.98
CA GLU A 111 -37.19 -25.22 25.56
C GLU A 111 -37.49 -25.21 24.06
N LYS A 112 -37.74 -24.03 23.47
CA LYS A 112 -37.96 -23.90 22.02
C LYS A 112 -36.69 -24.15 21.22
N ILE A 113 -35.53 -23.77 21.76
CA ILE A 113 -34.23 -24.09 21.14
C ILE A 113 -33.99 -25.59 21.19
N GLY A 114 -34.29 -26.25 22.31
CA GLY A 114 -34.22 -27.71 22.41
C GLY A 114 -35.08 -28.42 21.37
N THR A 115 -36.35 -28.01 21.21
CA THR A 115 -37.26 -28.61 20.21
C THR A 115 -36.86 -28.30 18.76
N VAL A 116 -36.27 -27.13 18.49
CA VAL A 116 -35.76 -26.80 17.15
C VAL A 116 -34.47 -27.56 16.85
N MET A 117 -33.59 -27.78 17.84
CA MET A 117 -32.39 -28.60 17.66
C MET A 117 -32.72 -30.07 17.45
N GLU A 118 -33.69 -30.61 18.19
CA GLU A 118 -34.14 -32.00 18.00
C GLU A 118 -34.75 -32.21 16.60
N LYS A 119 -35.51 -31.22 16.08
CA LYS A 119 -35.98 -31.20 14.69
C LYS A 119 -34.87 -31.00 13.67
N PHE A 120 -33.85 -30.22 14.00
CA PHE A 120 -32.69 -30.02 13.14
C PHE A 120 -31.88 -31.31 13.03
N GLU A 121 -31.69 -32.03 14.15
CA GLU A 121 -31.00 -33.32 14.20
C GLU A 121 -31.75 -34.36 13.37
N GLN A 122 -33.08 -34.44 13.49
CA GLN A 122 -33.90 -35.27 12.59
C GLN A 122 -33.75 -34.89 11.11
N GLN A 123 -33.79 -33.60 10.78
CA GLN A 123 -33.63 -33.14 9.39
C GLN A 123 -32.21 -33.35 8.86
N PHE A 124 -31.20 -33.27 9.72
CA PHE A 124 -29.81 -33.49 9.36
C PHE A 124 -29.54 -34.99 9.19
N GLU A 125 -30.10 -35.83 10.05
CA GLU A 125 -30.05 -37.29 9.92
C GLU A 125 -30.76 -37.74 8.64
N ASP A 126 -31.91 -37.15 8.30
CA ASP A 126 -32.58 -37.38 7.01
C ASP A 126 -31.73 -36.93 5.82
N LEU A 127 -31.05 -35.78 5.93
CA LEU A 127 -30.17 -35.25 4.88
C LEU A 127 -28.89 -36.08 4.74
N ASP A 128 -28.33 -36.61 5.84
CA ASP A 128 -27.15 -37.47 5.84
C ASP A 128 -27.50 -38.87 5.33
N VAL A 129 -28.71 -39.37 5.57
CA VAL A 129 -29.25 -40.57 4.91
C VAL A 129 -29.38 -40.32 3.41
N VAL A 130 -29.94 -39.19 2.99
CA VAL A 130 -30.03 -38.80 1.56
C VAL A 130 -28.65 -38.58 0.93
N SER A 131 -27.71 -37.99 1.65
CA SER A 131 -26.31 -37.80 1.25
C SER A 131 -25.58 -39.14 1.18
N GLY A 132 -25.81 -40.08 2.10
CA GLY A 132 -25.28 -41.44 2.03
C GLY A 132 -25.82 -42.20 0.81
N TYR A 133 -27.09 -41.99 0.45
CA TYR A 133 -27.63 -42.45 -0.84
C TYR A 133 -26.97 -41.73 -2.03
N TYR A 134 -26.73 -40.42 -1.95
CA TYR A 134 -26.13 -39.63 -3.02
C TYR A 134 -24.62 -39.85 -3.18
N GLU A 135 -23.87 -40.15 -2.12
CA GLU A 135 -22.43 -40.44 -2.09
C GLU A 135 -22.19 -41.87 -2.60
N SER A 136 -23.10 -42.81 -2.29
CA SER A 136 -23.11 -44.14 -2.94
C SER A 136 -23.35 -44.06 -4.45
N VAL A 137 -23.99 -42.99 -4.94
CA VAL A 137 -24.25 -42.70 -6.36
C VAL A 137 -23.24 -41.68 -6.94
N GLY A 138 -22.51 -40.94 -6.09
CA GLY A 138 -21.89 -39.64 -6.39
C GLY A 138 -20.40 -39.56 -6.12
N SER A 139 -19.71 -40.69 -5.97
CA SER A 139 -18.24 -40.80 -6.17
C SER A 139 -17.75 -40.29 -7.55
N GLY A 140 -18.65 -39.79 -8.41
CA GLY A 140 -18.33 -39.04 -9.63
C GLY A 140 -18.40 -37.50 -9.52
N VAL A 141 -18.72 -36.89 -8.36
CA VAL A 141 -19.02 -35.44 -8.23
C VAL A 141 -18.02 -34.69 -7.33
N GLU A 142 -16.77 -35.17 -7.22
CA GLU A 142 -15.66 -34.44 -6.55
C GLU A 142 -15.31 -33.09 -7.24
N SER A 143 -15.96 -32.79 -8.36
CA SER A 143 -15.77 -31.58 -9.17
C SER A 143 -16.50 -30.32 -8.67
N GLN A 144 -17.26 -30.37 -7.56
CA GLN A 144 -18.23 -29.31 -7.23
C GLN A 144 -17.96 -28.54 -5.92
N GLN A 145 -16.87 -28.82 -5.20
CA GLN A 145 -16.58 -28.17 -3.92
C GLN A 145 -15.70 -26.92 -4.00
N VAL A 146 -14.96 -26.72 -5.09
CA VAL A 146 -14.21 -25.48 -5.33
C VAL A 146 -14.85 -24.78 -6.51
N GLY A 147 -15.78 -23.86 -6.22
CA GLY A 147 -16.49 -23.12 -7.25
C GLY A 147 -15.51 -22.47 -8.25
N VAL A 148 -15.89 -22.44 -9.53
CA VAL A 148 -15.11 -21.95 -10.69
C VAL A 148 -14.47 -20.57 -10.47
N GLN A 149 -14.99 -19.74 -9.56
CA GLN A 149 -14.47 -18.42 -9.23
C GLN A 149 -13.29 -18.42 -8.24
N GLY A 150 -13.17 -19.42 -7.36
CA GLY A 150 -12.09 -19.49 -6.37
C GLY A 150 -10.74 -19.92 -6.95
N HIS A 151 -10.76 -20.69 -8.05
CA HIS A 151 -9.53 -21.19 -8.66
C HIS A 151 -8.66 -20.08 -9.27
N SER A 152 -9.25 -19.15 -10.01
CA SER A 152 -8.49 -18.06 -10.66
C SER A 152 -7.85 -17.10 -9.64
N GLU A 153 -8.53 -16.81 -8.54
CA GLU A 153 -8.03 -15.90 -7.51
C GLU A 153 -6.96 -16.56 -6.63
N VAL A 154 -7.09 -17.87 -6.39
CA VAL A 154 -6.07 -18.69 -5.74
C VAL A 154 -4.84 -18.84 -6.63
N ASP A 155 -5.00 -19.10 -7.93
CA ASP A 155 -3.90 -19.21 -8.88
C ASP A 155 -3.15 -17.88 -9.04
N ALA A 156 -3.88 -16.76 -9.08
CA ALA A 156 -3.27 -15.43 -9.15
C ALA A 156 -2.56 -15.01 -7.86
N LEU A 157 -3.04 -15.48 -6.69
CA LEU A 157 -2.35 -15.30 -5.41
C LEU A 157 -1.10 -16.19 -5.35
N MET A 158 -1.20 -17.43 -5.81
CA MET A 158 -0.11 -18.39 -5.83
C MET A 158 1.03 -17.93 -6.76
N GLY A 159 0.69 -17.33 -7.92
CA GLY A 159 1.67 -16.70 -8.81
C GLY A 159 2.39 -15.50 -8.16
N ARG A 160 1.65 -14.56 -7.54
CA ARG A 160 2.27 -13.40 -6.87
C ARG A 160 3.19 -13.80 -5.72
N VAL A 161 2.80 -14.81 -4.94
CA VAL A 161 3.60 -15.31 -3.83
C VAL A 161 4.83 -16.05 -4.35
N ALA A 162 4.72 -16.78 -5.46
CA ALA A 162 5.87 -17.44 -6.11
C ALA A 162 6.88 -16.42 -6.67
N ASP A 163 6.40 -15.33 -7.27
CA ASP A 163 7.23 -14.22 -7.78
C ASP A 163 7.97 -13.50 -6.64
N GLU A 164 7.26 -13.15 -5.55
CA GLU A 164 7.85 -12.48 -4.37
C GLU A 164 8.85 -13.38 -3.62
N ALA A 165 8.60 -14.69 -3.58
CA ALA A 165 9.50 -15.66 -2.99
C ALA A 165 10.68 -16.02 -3.91
N GLY A 166 10.75 -15.49 -5.13
CA GLY A 166 11.82 -15.74 -6.09
C GLY A 166 11.89 -17.19 -6.58
N VAL A 167 10.82 -17.96 -6.39
CA VAL A 167 10.78 -19.40 -6.68
C VAL A 167 10.91 -19.65 -8.18
N GLU A 168 10.33 -18.78 -9.03
CA GLU A 168 10.49 -18.88 -10.49
C GLU A 168 11.93 -18.63 -10.94
N LEU A 169 12.67 -17.68 -10.36
CA LEU A 169 14.05 -17.43 -10.80
C LEU A 169 14.99 -18.56 -10.39
N THR A 170 14.78 -19.17 -9.22
CA THR A 170 15.51 -20.40 -8.83
C THR A 170 15.10 -21.60 -9.68
N GLN A 171 13.82 -21.72 -10.07
CA GLN A 171 13.35 -22.85 -10.87
C GLN A 171 13.74 -22.72 -12.35
N ASP A 172 13.84 -21.50 -12.89
CA ASP A 172 14.41 -21.23 -14.22
C ASP A 172 15.95 -21.37 -14.24
N LEU A 173 16.65 -21.02 -13.15
CA LEU A 173 18.09 -21.25 -13.02
C LEU A 173 18.43 -22.73 -12.77
N GLU A 174 17.58 -23.49 -12.07
CA GLU A 174 17.73 -24.94 -11.94
C GLU A 174 17.23 -25.70 -13.19
N GLY A 175 16.27 -25.12 -13.92
CA GLY A 175 15.74 -25.62 -15.19
C GLY A 175 16.65 -25.35 -16.39
N SER A 176 17.51 -24.33 -16.33
CA SER A 176 18.55 -24.06 -17.33
C SER A 176 19.88 -24.74 -17.00
N LYS A 177 19.84 -26.06 -16.76
CA LYS A 177 21.00 -26.92 -17.08
C LYS A 177 21.01 -27.18 -18.59
N ALA A 178 21.39 -26.17 -19.37
CA ALA A 178 21.74 -26.39 -20.77
C ALA A 178 23.20 -26.93 -20.85
N PRO A 179 23.43 -28.07 -21.52
CA PRO A 179 24.75 -28.67 -21.66
C PRO A 179 25.72 -27.83 -22.49
N VAL A 180 26.99 -28.08 -22.18
CA VAL A 180 28.25 -27.63 -22.79
C VAL A 180 28.27 -27.71 -24.33
N GLU A 181 28.85 -26.66 -24.94
CA GLU A 181 29.72 -26.60 -26.15
C GLU A 181 29.27 -25.92 -27.47
N ASN A 182 30.11 -24.95 -27.89
CA ASN A 182 30.42 -24.41 -29.23
C ASN A 182 29.41 -23.44 -29.89
N LEU A 183 29.70 -22.18 -30.29
CA LEU A 183 30.93 -21.47 -30.70
C LEU A 183 30.85 -19.95 -30.38
N PRO A 184 31.96 -19.19 -30.41
CA PRO A 184 32.07 -17.82 -29.91
C PRO A 184 32.21 -16.75 -31.01
N SER A 185 31.61 -15.58 -30.82
CA SER A 185 31.96 -14.36 -31.57
C SER A 185 31.64 -13.10 -30.76
N ASN A 186 32.53 -12.72 -29.85
CA ASN A 186 32.79 -11.31 -29.60
C ASN A 186 34.26 -11.13 -29.19
N GLU A 187 35.01 -10.44 -30.05
CA GLU A 187 36.47 -10.49 -30.16
C GLU A 187 37.19 -9.57 -29.16
N GLN A 188 36.50 -8.61 -28.54
CA GLN A 188 37.13 -7.55 -27.75
C GLN A 188 37.53 -7.96 -26.32
N GLU A 189 36.88 -8.96 -25.71
CA GLU A 189 37.30 -9.50 -24.39
C GLU A 189 38.37 -10.59 -24.52
N ARG A 190 38.49 -11.22 -25.70
CA ARG A 190 39.55 -12.20 -25.99
C ARG A 190 40.93 -11.55 -26.11
N GLU A 191 41.01 -10.36 -26.70
CA GLU A 191 42.28 -9.64 -26.84
C GLU A 191 42.88 -9.25 -25.47
N ALA A 192 42.03 -8.85 -24.51
CA ALA A 192 42.48 -8.56 -23.14
C ALA A 192 43.04 -9.82 -22.44
N GLY A 193 42.36 -10.96 -22.57
CA GLY A 193 42.81 -12.23 -21.97
C GLY A 193 44.03 -12.87 -22.64
N LEU A 194 44.26 -12.61 -23.94
CA LEU A 194 45.42 -13.12 -24.69
C LEU A 194 46.70 -12.33 -24.37
N GLY A 195 46.58 -11.02 -24.14
CA GLY A 195 47.71 -10.15 -23.78
C GLY A 195 48.39 -10.56 -22.48
N ASP A 196 47.61 -10.99 -21.48
CA ASP A 196 48.15 -11.46 -20.20
C ASP A 196 48.77 -12.85 -20.31
N ARG A 197 48.24 -13.74 -21.15
CA ARG A 197 48.79 -15.08 -21.39
C ARG A 197 50.11 -15.05 -22.16
N LEU A 198 50.25 -14.16 -23.15
CA LEU A 198 51.51 -13.95 -23.88
C LEU A 198 52.60 -13.34 -22.98
N ARG A 199 52.22 -12.50 -22.02
CA ARG A 199 53.15 -11.93 -21.05
C ARG A 199 53.70 -12.99 -20.08
N ALA A 200 52.86 -13.93 -19.68
CA ALA A 200 53.26 -15.07 -18.85
C ALA A 200 54.21 -16.04 -19.58
N LEU A 201 54.03 -16.25 -20.90
CA LEU A 201 54.91 -17.11 -21.72
C LEU A 201 56.23 -16.46 -22.13
N ARG A 202 56.36 -15.13 -22.03
CA ARG A 202 57.63 -14.41 -22.25
C ARG A 202 58.46 -14.24 -20.97
N ALA A 203 57.87 -14.54 -19.83
CA ALA A 203 58.49 -14.46 -18.51
C ALA A 203 58.93 -15.84 -17.97
N ALA A 204 58.73 -16.91 -18.76
CA ALA A 204 59.32 -18.24 -18.59
C ALA A 204 60.37 -18.47 -19.68
#